data_AF-A0A9P7Z6Q0-F1
#
_entry.id   AF-A0A9P7Z6Q0-F1
#
_cell.length_a   1.000
_cell.length_b   1.000
_cell.length_c   1.000
_cell.angle_alpha   90.00
_cell.angle_beta   90.00
_cell.angle_gamma   90.00
#
_symmetry.space_group_name_H-M   'P 1'
#
loop_
_entity.id
_entity.type
_entity.pdbx_description
1 polymer ?
#
loop_
_entity_poly.entity_id
_entity_poly.type
_entity_poly.pdbx_seq_one_letter_code
_entity_poly.pdbx_strand_id
1 'polypeptide(L)'
;MWNFGGIHIVPRNYALVVDTLFWTILAFICISLRIYTRWVIVKRVGWDDWLMTLAMAVSIVFTISVFFQLKSGLGQPLNSESLSSFLQALYITVILYNMTQLFYKLSIVAQSYRLFTTSSGKRAMEVLICWIIACGIGTVFASIFACIPVQKFWVVALKTGHCSDNAILNYTISSFNILNDLFLLSIPIPFLVKLQLPKKERIVLGSVFATGAITTIVSMIRLKALHTNVSGPAEQQIVNGVDIALWSGLEINVAIICGSVPALNALFLKIYRGTQTGSSSGYGYGKSRKSNHTQLRSLTDNTDNTDRMEITIQKDTELTVYDRELQDSQINLIGQNGFSKYNTNGNHANISVTHSVSIST
;
A
#
# COMPACT_ATOMS: atom_id res chain seq x y z
N MET A 1 -20.16 -4.93 -35.71
CA MET A 1 -20.93 -4.50 -34.53
C MET A 1 -20.42 -5.28 -33.34
N TRP A 2 -20.02 -4.63 -32.24
CA TRP A 2 -19.55 -5.33 -31.04
C TRP A 2 -20.74 -5.64 -30.13
N ASN A 3 -21.03 -6.92 -29.94
CA ASN A 3 -21.99 -7.41 -28.96
C ASN A 3 -21.21 -8.09 -27.83
N PHE A 4 -21.26 -7.52 -26.63
CA PHE A 4 -20.66 -8.13 -25.44
C PHE A 4 -21.80 -8.57 -24.53
N GLY A 5 -21.94 -9.88 -24.28
CA GLY A 5 -22.98 -10.43 -23.40
C GLY A 5 -24.43 -10.11 -23.81
N GLY A 6 -24.70 -9.90 -25.10
CA GLY A 6 -26.05 -9.57 -25.62
C GLY A 6 -26.44 -8.09 -25.54
N ILE A 7 -25.49 -7.20 -25.21
CA ILE A 7 -25.71 -5.75 -25.17
C ILE A 7 -25.12 -5.12 -26.44
N HIS A 8 -25.93 -4.33 -27.15
CA HIS A 8 -25.46 -3.53 -28.29
C HIS A 8 -24.69 -2.31 -27.79
N ILE A 9 -23.38 -2.27 -28.07
CA ILE A 9 -22.50 -1.19 -27.61
C ILE A 9 -22.34 -0.15 -28.73
N VAL A 10 -22.62 1.11 -28.41
CA VAL A 10 -22.39 2.25 -29.31
C VAL A 10 -20.89 2.44 -29.54
N PRO A 11 -20.42 2.85 -30.73
CA PRO A 11 -19.00 3.07 -30.99
C PRO A 11 -18.27 3.94 -29.97
N ARG A 12 -18.96 4.92 -29.37
CA ARG A 12 -18.41 5.80 -28.33
C ARG A 12 -18.08 5.08 -27.02
N ASN A 13 -18.77 3.98 -26.73
CA ASN A 13 -18.60 3.20 -25.50
C ASN A 13 -17.53 2.10 -25.64
N TYR A 14 -16.99 1.86 -26.83
CA TYR A 14 -15.93 0.85 -27.03
C TYR A 14 -14.69 1.16 -26.20
N ALA A 15 -14.27 2.43 -26.17
CA ALA A 15 -13.13 2.87 -25.36
C ALA A 15 -13.36 2.59 -23.87
N LEU A 16 -14.55 2.92 -23.36
CA LEU A 16 -14.92 2.65 -21.96
C LEU A 16 -14.85 1.17 -21.62
N VAL A 17 -15.42 0.30 -22.45
CA VAL A 17 -15.47 -1.15 -22.19
C VAL A 17 -14.06 -1.75 -22.21
N VAL A 18 -13.26 -1.41 -23.22
CA VAL A 18 -11.88 -1.92 -23.35
C VAL A 18 -11.03 -1.44 -22.18
N ASP A 19 -11.08 -0.15 -21.85
CA ASP A 19 -10.30 0.44 -20.77
C ASP A 19 -10.69 -0.16 -19.40
N THR A 20 -11.99 -0.20 -19.09
CA THR A 20 -12.48 -0.70 -17.79
C THR A 20 -12.12 -2.18 -17.60
N LEU A 21 -12.29 -3.03 -18.61
CA LEU A 21 -11.92 -4.44 -18.52
C LEU A 21 -10.41 -4.63 -18.40
N PHE A 22 -9.63 -3.93 -19.22
CA PHE A 22 -8.18 -4.04 -19.22
C PHE A 22 -7.60 -3.67 -17.85
N TRP A 23 -7.97 -2.50 -17.31
CA TRP A 23 -7.47 -2.05 -16.01
C TRP A 23 -7.98 -2.90 -14.85
N THR A 24 -9.23 -3.36 -14.89
CA THR A 24 -9.78 -4.24 -13.83
C THR A 24 -9.04 -5.59 -13.81
N ILE A 25 -8.79 -6.21 -14.97
CA ILE A 25 -8.05 -7.48 -15.06
C ILE A 25 -6.62 -7.28 -14.58
N LEU A 26 -5.96 -6.20 -15.00
CA LEU A 26 -4.59 -5.89 -14.57
C LEU A 26 -4.52 -5.67 -13.05
N ALA A 27 -5.47 -4.91 -12.47
CA ALA A 27 -5.57 -4.71 -11.03
C ALA A 27 -5.81 -6.03 -10.28
N PHE A 28 -6.66 -6.91 -10.83
CA PHE A 28 -6.92 -8.23 -10.26
C PHE A 28 -5.65 -9.11 -10.21
N ILE A 29 -4.85 -9.09 -11.28
CA ILE A 29 -3.58 -9.83 -11.33
C ILE A 29 -2.60 -9.25 -10.30
N CYS A 30 -2.47 -7.92 -10.23
CA CYS A 30 -1.59 -7.25 -9.28
C CYS A 30 -1.96 -7.55 -7.82
N ILE A 31 -3.25 -7.53 -7.45
CA ILE A 31 -3.69 -7.84 -6.09
C ILE A 31 -3.47 -9.32 -5.75
N SER A 32 -3.68 -10.21 -6.71
CA SER A 32 -3.44 -11.65 -6.53
C SER A 32 -1.96 -11.91 -6.25
N LEU A 33 -1.07 -11.25 -7.00
CA LEU A 33 0.37 -11.35 -6.79
C LEU A 33 0.80 -10.72 -5.45
N ARG A 34 0.17 -9.62 -5.04
CA ARG A 34 0.37 -9.01 -3.72
C ARG A 34 0.00 -9.98 -2.59
N ILE A 35 -1.19 -10.59 -2.66
CA ILE A 35 -1.67 -11.56 -1.66
C ILE A 35 -0.71 -12.76 -1.61
N TYR A 36 -0.35 -13.32 -2.76
CA TYR A 36 0.62 -14.41 -2.85
C TYR A 36 1.96 -14.05 -2.19
N THR A 37 2.47 -12.85 -2.46
CA THR A 37 3.71 -12.35 -1.85
C THR A 37 3.60 -12.25 -0.33
N ARG A 38 2.48 -11.74 0.19
CA ARG A 38 2.30 -11.53 1.63
C ARG A 38 2.02 -12.83 2.38
N TRP A 39 1.26 -13.74 1.80
CA TRP A 39 0.90 -15.03 2.38
C TRP A 39 2.05 -16.03 2.30
N VAL A 40 2.64 -16.23 1.12
CA VAL A 40 3.61 -17.31 0.89
C VAL A 40 5.05 -16.85 1.12
N ILE A 41 5.42 -15.67 0.59
CA ILE A 41 6.81 -15.23 0.57
C ILE A 41 7.22 -14.55 1.88
N VAL A 42 6.43 -13.56 2.32
CA VAL A 42 6.70 -12.74 3.51
C VAL A 42 6.08 -13.35 4.77
N LYS A 43 5.05 -14.18 4.61
CA LYS A 43 4.28 -14.82 5.71
C LYS A 43 3.79 -13.83 6.77
N ARG A 44 3.45 -12.61 6.35
CA ARG A 44 3.09 -11.52 7.27
C ARG A 44 2.00 -10.63 6.67
N VAL A 45 0.77 -11.11 6.74
CA VAL A 45 -0.43 -10.40 6.31
C VAL A 45 -0.70 -9.24 7.25
N GLY A 46 -0.98 -8.05 6.71
CA GLY A 46 -1.40 -6.90 7.48
C GLY A 46 -2.85 -6.51 7.20
N TRP A 47 -3.39 -5.60 8.02
CA TRP A 47 -4.69 -4.97 7.77
C TRP A 47 -4.73 -4.24 6.43
N ASP A 48 -3.59 -3.74 5.97
CA ASP A 48 -3.46 -3.14 4.66
C ASP A 48 -3.82 -4.07 3.50
N ASP A 49 -3.50 -5.37 3.61
CA ASP A 49 -3.79 -6.34 2.56
C ASP A 49 -5.30 -6.61 2.48
N TRP A 50 -5.97 -6.77 3.63
CA TRP A 50 -7.42 -6.94 3.69
C TRP A 50 -8.18 -5.73 3.12
N LEU A 51 -7.77 -4.51 3.48
CA LEU A 51 -8.37 -3.28 2.96
C LEU A 51 -8.18 -3.16 1.44
N MET A 52 -7.02 -3.55 0.90
CA MET A 52 -6.79 -3.53 -0.55
C MET A 52 -7.60 -4.60 -1.28
N THR A 53 -7.72 -5.81 -0.71
CA THR A 53 -8.58 -6.86 -1.26
C THR A 53 -10.04 -6.44 -1.26
N LEU A 54 -10.51 -5.78 -0.20
CA LEU A 54 -11.85 -5.22 -0.14
C LEU A 54 -12.04 -4.12 -1.20
N ALA A 55 -11.07 -3.22 -1.38
CA ALA A 55 -11.11 -2.22 -2.44
C ALA A 55 -11.25 -2.86 -3.83
N MET A 56 -10.51 -3.95 -4.09
CA MET A 56 -10.65 -4.69 -5.35
C MET A 56 -12.04 -5.31 -5.51
N ALA A 57 -12.58 -5.93 -4.46
CA ALA A 57 -13.92 -6.53 -4.52
C ALA A 57 -14.98 -5.47 -4.85
N VAL A 58 -14.92 -4.29 -4.22
CA VAL A 58 -15.82 -3.17 -4.52
C VAL A 58 -15.58 -2.63 -5.95
N SER A 59 -14.33 -2.57 -6.42
CA SER A 59 -14.00 -2.18 -7.80
C SER A 59 -14.63 -3.13 -8.84
N ILE A 60 -14.66 -4.44 -8.58
CA ILE A 60 -15.33 -5.40 -9.47
C ILE A 60 -16.84 -5.13 -9.53
N VAL A 61 -17.48 -4.87 -8.38
CA VAL A 61 -18.91 -4.51 -8.34
C VAL A 61 -19.17 -3.17 -9.04
N PHE A 62 -18.26 -2.21 -8.93
CA PHE A 62 -18.30 -0.96 -9.69
C PHE A 62 -18.28 -1.23 -11.20
N THR A 63 -17.35 -2.05 -11.68
CA THR A 63 -17.26 -2.42 -13.10
C THR A 63 -18.54 -3.10 -13.59
N ILE A 64 -19.12 -4.02 -12.81
CA ILE A 64 -20.41 -4.65 -13.13
C ILE A 64 -21.53 -3.59 -13.22
N SER A 65 -21.57 -2.64 -12.29
CA SER A 65 -22.57 -1.56 -12.27
C SER A 65 -22.45 -0.65 -13.48
N VAL A 66 -21.23 -0.38 -13.97
CA VAL A 66 -20.99 0.36 -15.22
C VAL A 66 -21.54 -0.42 -16.43
N PHE A 67 -21.40 -1.75 -16.48
CA PHE A 67 -22.03 -2.56 -17.54
C PHE A 67 -23.56 -2.49 -17.51
N PHE A 68 -24.18 -2.41 -16.33
CA PHE A 68 -25.62 -2.17 -16.20
C PHE A 68 -26.03 -0.78 -16.71
N GLN A 69 -25.22 0.25 -16.50
CA GLN A 69 -25.45 1.58 -17.07
C GLN A 69 -25.37 1.56 -18.60
N LEU A 70 -24.37 0.86 -19.16
CA LEU A 70 -24.23 0.66 -20.60
C LEU A 70 -25.46 -0.02 -21.20
N LYS A 71 -25.98 -1.06 -20.53
CA LYS A 71 -27.22 -1.73 -20.94
C LYS A 71 -28.45 -0.80 -20.89
N SER A 72 -28.47 0.12 -19.92
CA SER A 72 -29.59 1.04 -19.69
C SER A 72 -29.56 2.29 -20.58
N GLY A 73 -28.59 2.41 -21.50
CA GLY A 73 -28.53 3.49 -22.49
C GLY A 73 -27.47 4.56 -22.24
N LEU A 74 -26.46 4.33 -21.39
CA LEU A 74 -25.33 5.24 -21.24
C LEU A 74 -24.72 5.57 -22.62
N GLY A 75 -24.70 6.84 -23.02
CA GLY A 75 -24.19 7.30 -24.32
C GLY A 75 -25.20 7.29 -25.48
N GLN A 76 -26.49 7.09 -25.23
CA GLN A 76 -27.59 7.25 -26.20
C GLN A 76 -28.64 8.26 -25.65
N PRO A 77 -29.43 8.94 -26.51
CA PRO A 77 -30.58 9.71 -26.04
C PRO A 77 -31.58 8.75 -25.38
N LEU A 78 -31.85 8.96 -24.10
CA LEU A 78 -32.66 8.04 -23.29
C LEU A 78 -34.15 8.19 -23.61
N ASN A 79 -34.84 7.05 -23.78
CA ASN A 79 -36.29 7.00 -23.66
C ASN A 79 -36.69 7.18 -22.18
N SER A 80 -37.84 7.79 -21.92
CA SER A 80 -38.33 8.04 -20.55
C SER A 80 -38.45 6.78 -19.69
N GLU A 81 -38.64 5.62 -20.32
CA GLU A 81 -38.78 4.31 -19.65
C GLU A 81 -37.45 3.77 -19.09
N SER A 82 -36.33 3.96 -19.82
CA SER A 82 -35.01 3.47 -19.41
C SER A 82 -34.23 4.43 -18.50
N LEU A 83 -34.69 5.68 -18.37
CA LEU A 83 -34.07 6.71 -17.53
C LEU A 83 -34.00 6.31 -16.05
N SER A 84 -35.05 5.69 -15.51
CA SER A 84 -35.11 5.30 -14.09
C SER A 84 -34.06 4.23 -13.74
N SER A 85 -33.96 3.18 -14.56
CA SER A 85 -32.95 2.12 -14.44
C SER A 85 -31.52 2.65 -14.56
N PHE A 86 -31.31 3.59 -15.50
CA PHE A 86 -30.02 4.26 -15.65
C PHE A 86 -29.63 5.06 -14.41
N LEU A 87 -30.54 5.88 -13.86
CA LEU A 87 -30.28 6.67 -12.66
C LEU A 87 -30.01 5.77 -11.44
N GLN A 88 -30.72 4.66 -11.30
CA GLN A 88 -30.47 3.69 -10.24
C GLN A 88 -29.06 3.08 -10.34
N ALA A 89 -28.64 2.69 -11.55
CA ALA A 89 -27.29 2.19 -11.77
C ALA A 89 -26.23 3.29 -11.57
N LEU A 90 -26.53 4.55 -11.89
CA LEU A 90 -25.66 5.70 -11.64
C LEU A 90 -25.47 5.95 -10.14
N TYR A 91 -26.55 5.92 -9.37
CA TYR A 91 -26.52 6.04 -7.91
C TYR A 91 -25.58 5.01 -7.27
N ILE A 92 -25.74 3.74 -7.62
CA ILE A 92 -24.93 2.64 -7.08
C ILE A 92 -23.45 2.83 -7.44
N THR A 93 -23.15 3.16 -8.69
CA THR A 93 -21.78 3.37 -9.16
C THR A 93 -21.06 4.51 -8.44
N VAL A 94 -21.75 5.63 -8.14
CA VAL A 94 -21.17 6.75 -7.38
C VAL A 94 -20.81 6.32 -5.95
N ILE A 95 -21.66 5.53 -5.29
CA ILE A 95 -21.38 5.03 -3.94
C ILE A 95 -20.19 4.05 -3.96
N LEU A 96 -20.20 3.10 -4.89
CA LEU A 96 -19.12 2.11 -5.03
C LEU A 96 -17.77 2.76 -5.35
N TYR A 97 -17.76 3.82 -6.16
CA TYR A 97 -16.56 4.61 -6.43
C TYR A 97 -16.01 5.23 -5.15
N ASN A 98 -16.84 5.92 -4.37
CA ASN A 98 -16.41 6.55 -3.11
C ASN A 98 -15.95 5.52 -2.06
N MET A 99 -16.62 4.36 -1.99
CA MET A 99 -16.20 3.25 -1.13
C MET A 99 -14.83 2.71 -1.54
N THR A 100 -14.61 2.49 -2.84
CA THR A 100 -13.32 2.00 -3.35
C THR A 100 -12.19 2.99 -3.02
N GLN A 101 -12.45 4.29 -3.23
CA GLN A 101 -11.55 5.39 -2.86
C GLN A 101 -11.14 5.36 -1.40
N LEU A 102 -12.11 5.20 -0.50
CA LEU A 102 -11.85 5.07 0.93
C LEU A 102 -10.95 3.85 1.24
N PHE A 103 -11.31 2.68 0.73
CA PHE A 103 -10.60 1.44 1.08
C PHE A 103 -9.16 1.40 0.56
N TYR A 104 -8.89 1.81 -0.69
CA TYR A 104 -7.53 1.79 -1.20
C TYR A 104 -6.66 2.84 -0.50
N LYS A 105 -7.19 4.04 -0.20
CA LYS A 105 -6.44 5.09 0.51
C LYS A 105 -6.08 4.63 1.92
N LEU A 106 -7.02 4.01 2.64
CA LEU A 106 -6.75 3.42 3.94
C LEU A 106 -5.68 2.33 3.87
N SER A 107 -5.72 1.47 2.85
CA SER A 107 -4.66 0.48 2.64
C SER A 107 -3.29 1.13 2.45
N ILE A 108 -3.19 2.16 1.60
CA ILE A 108 -1.91 2.85 1.34
C ILE A 108 -1.36 3.52 2.60
N VAL A 109 -2.22 4.15 3.40
CA VAL A 109 -1.81 4.76 4.68
C VAL A 109 -1.42 3.72 5.71
N ALA A 110 -2.17 2.62 5.81
CA ALA A 110 -1.83 1.52 6.72
C ALA A 110 -0.48 0.87 6.35
N GLN A 111 -0.17 0.73 5.06
CA GLN A 111 1.15 0.29 4.58
C GLN A 111 2.26 1.23 5.03
N SER A 112 2.02 2.52 4.85
CA SER A 112 2.97 3.59 5.20
C SER A 112 3.17 3.65 6.72
N TYR A 113 2.10 3.51 7.52
CA TYR A 113 2.15 3.47 8.99
C TYR A 113 3.06 2.34 9.51
N ARG A 114 2.94 1.14 8.92
CA ARG A 114 3.73 -0.03 9.33
C ARG A 114 5.22 0.12 9.10
N LEU A 115 5.64 1.03 8.23
CA LEU A 115 7.03 1.26 7.87
C LEU A 115 7.71 2.29 8.77
N PHE A 116 6.98 3.29 9.25
CA PHE A 116 7.55 4.26 10.17
C PHE A 116 7.91 3.57 11.49
N THR A 117 9.17 3.68 11.90
CA THR A 117 9.67 3.20 13.19
C THR A 117 9.61 4.30 14.26
N THR A 118 9.81 5.56 13.84
CA THR A 118 9.78 6.76 14.70
C THR A 118 8.39 7.07 15.25
N SER A 119 8.28 7.31 16.56
CA SER A 119 7.02 7.64 17.25
C SER A 119 6.30 8.85 16.66
N SER A 120 7.02 9.90 16.27
CA SER A 120 6.44 11.11 15.68
C SER A 120 5.81 10.84 14.30
N GLY A 121 6.47 10.01 13.47
CA GLY A 121 5.96 9.62 12.16
C GLY A 121 4.72 8.73 12.27
N LYS A 122 4.73 7.77 13.20
CA LYS A 122 3.55 6.93 13.50
C LYS A 122 2.35 7.77 13.93
N ARG A 123 2.54 8.73 14.83
CA ARG A 123 1.46 9.62 15.30
C ARG A 123 0.88 10.48 14.18
N ALA A 124 1.72 11.01 13.28
CA ALA A 124 1.26 11.75 12.11
C ALA A 124 0.41 10.87 11.18
N MET A 125 0.83 9.63 10.98
CA MET A 125 0.09 8.66 10.16
C MET A 125 -1.21 8.19 10.82
N GLU A 126 -1.27 8.03 12.14
CA GLU A 126 -2.53 7.75 12.87
C GLU A 126 -3.54 8.88 12.69
N VAL A 127 -3.11 10.13 12.82
CA VAL A 127 -3.97 11.30 12.56
C VAL A 127 -4.48 11.28 11.11
N LEU A 128 -3.62 10.94 10.15
CA LEU A 128 -4.01 10.83 8.74
C LEU A 128 -5.01 9.69 8.49
N ILE A 129 -4.86 8.54 9.15
CA ILE A 129 -5.85 7.45 9.09
C ILE A 129 -7.20 7.96 9.57
N CYS A 130 -7.26 8.56 10.76
CA CYS A 130 -8.50 9.10 11.32
C CYS A 130 -9.13 10.15 10.40
N TRP A 131 -8.33 11.04 9.80
CA TRP A 131 -8.78 12.03 8.84
C TRP A 131 -9.40 11.39 7.59
N ILE A 132 -8.72 10.43 6.97
CA ILE A 132 -9.23 9.75 5.77
C ILE A 132 -10.50 8.96 6.06
N ILE A 133 -10.59 8.31 7.23
CA ILE A 133 -11.82 7.64 7.67
C ILE A 133 -12.95 8.65 7.79
N ALA A 134 -12.73 9.77 8.49
CA ALA A 134 -13.75 10.80 8.68
C ALA A 134 -14.23 11.39 7.35
N CYS A 135 -13.30 11.79 6.47
CA CYS A 135 -13.63 12.31 5.16
C CYS A 135 -14.31 11.27 4.27
N GLY A 136 -13.82 10.04 4.22
CA GLY A 136 -14.36 9.01 3.33
C GLY A 136 -15.72 8.49 3.79
N ILE A 137 -15.95 8.34 5.09
CA ILE A 137 -17.30 8.11 5.62
C ILE A 137 -18.19 9.30 5.23
N GLY A 138 -17.72 10.53 5.42
CA GLY A 138 -18.45 11.74 5.03
C GLY A 138 -18.86 11.75 3.55
N THR A 139 -17.96 11.43 2.62
CA THR A 139 -18.25 11.42 1.17
C THR A 139 -19.19 10.29 0.77
N VAL A 140 -19.06 9.11 1.39
CA VAL A 140 -19.98 7.99 1.19
C VAL A 140 -21.38 8.34 1.67
N PHE A 141 -21.51 8.87 2.89
CA PHE A 141 -22.81 9.27 3.43
C PHE A 141 -23.42 10.41 2.64
N ALA A 142 -22.63 11.40 2.22
CA ALA A 142 -23.09 12.46 1.32
C ALA A 142 -23.59 11.92 -0.03
N SER A 143 -22.97 10.86 -0.55
CA SER A 143 -23.41 10.19 -1.78
C SER A 143 -24.71 9.41 -1.60
N ILE A 144 -24.88 8.73 -0.46
CA ILE A 144 -26.10 7.99 -0.12
C ILE A 144 -27.28 8.95 0.10
N PHE A 145 -27.05 10.02 0.85
CA PHE A 145 -28.06 11.01 1.21
C PHE A 145 -28.10 12.21 0.26
N ALA A 146 -27.67 12.02 -1.00
CA ALA A 146 -27.71 13.07 -2.02
C ALA A 146 -29.12 13.62 -2.27
N CYS A 147 -30.14 12.76 -2.10
CA CYS A 147 -31.56 13.11 -2.17
C CYS A 147 -32.31 12.63 -0.92
N ILE A 148 -33.29 13.43 -0.47
CA ILE A 148 -34.22 13.08 0.60
C ILE A 148 -35.66 13.22 0.07
N PRO A 149 -36.42 12.12 -0.07
CA PRO A 149 -36.04 10.73 0.18
C PRO A 149 -35.10 10.19 -0.90
N VAL A 150 -34.27 9.19 -0.55
CA VAL A 150 -33.27 8.56 -1.44
C VAL A 150 -33.89 8.08 -2.76
N GLN A 151 -35.15 7.61 -2.72
CA GLN A 151 -35.93 7.19 -3.89
C GLN A 151 -36.11 8.28 -4.95
N LYS A 152 -36.06 9.55 -4.56
CA LYS A 152 -36.17 10.69 -5.48
C LYS A 152 -35.03 10.75 -6.49
N PHE A 153 -33.89 10.10 -6.21
CA PHE A 153 -32.76 10.07 -7.12
C PHE A 153 -33.08 9.34 -8.44
N TRP A 154 -33.85 8.25 -8.40
CA TRP A 154 -34.19 7.46 -9.60
C TRP A 154 -35.66 7.55 -10.02
N VAL A 155 -36.57 7.98 -9.14
CA VAL A 155 -37.99 8.19 -9.45
C VAL A 155 -38.25 9.66 -9.76
N VAL A 156 -38.05 10.04 -11.03
CA VAL A 156 -38.23 11.43 -11.49
C VAL A 156 -39.67 11.95 -11.29
N ALA A 157 -40.66 11.05 -11.29
CA ALA A 157 -42.07 11.38 -11.08
C ALA A 157 -42.41 11.80 -9.63
N LEU A 158 -41.51 11.63 -8.67
CA LEU A 158 -41.75 11.93 -7.26
C LEU A 158 -41.65 13.45 -6.99
N LYS A 159 -42.80 14.13 -6.87
CA LYS A 159 -42.86 15.58 -6.66
C LYS A 159 -42.35 16.01 -5.28
N THR A 160 -42.56 15.20 -4.25
CA THR A 160 -42.15 15.48 -2.86
C THR A 160 -40.68 15.14 -2.60
N GLY A 161 -39.97 15.99 -1.85
CA GLY A 161 -38.57 15.81 -1.46
C GLY A 161 -37.63 16.86 -2.03
N HIS A 162 -36.37 16.85 -1.60
CA HIS A 162 -35.32 17.75 -2.08
C HIS A 162 -34.06 16.95 -2.40
N CYS A 163 -33.37 17.33 -3.48
CA CYS A 163 -32.07 16.80 -3.84
C CYS A 163 -31.07 17.94 -3.79
N SER A 164 -29.88 17.66 -3.23
CA SER A 164 -28.78 18.61 -3.33
C SER A 164 -28.31 18.68 -4.78
N ASP A 165 -27.70 19.80 -5.15
CA ASP A 165 -27.16 19.97 -6.50
C ASP A 165 -26.03 18.95 -6.72
N ASN A 166 -26.26 18.04 -7.67
CA ASN A 166 -25.33 16.98 -8.02
C ASN A 166 -23.96 17.54 -8.43
N ALA A 167 -23.91 18.71 -9.08
CA ALA A 167 -22.65 19.35 -9.44
C ALA A 167 -21.90 19.78 -8.18
N ILE A 168 -22.54 20.54 -7.29
CA ILE A 168 -21.92 21.05 -6.05
C ILE A 168 -21.46 19.90 -5.16
N LEU A 169 -22.26 18.84 -5.03
CA LEU A 169 -21.87 17.64 -4.27
C LEU A 169 -20.63 16.97 -4.87
N ASN A 170 -20.63 16.71 -6.19
CA ASN A 170 -19.49 16.04 -6.84
C ASN A 170 -18.22 16.90 -6.82
N TYR A 171 -18.34 18.23 -6.97
CA TYR A 171 -17.22 19.16 -6.79
C TYR A 171 -16.65 19.05 -5.37
N THR A 172 -17.49 19.14 -4.36
CA THR A 172 -17.09 19.05 -2.95
C THR A 172 -16.36 17.74 -2.66
N ILE A 173 -16.95 16.60 -3.06
CA ILE A 173 -16.36 15.27 -2.89
C ILE A 173 -15.00 15.19 -3.60
N SER A 174 -14.92 15.68 -4.83
CA SER A 174 -13.68 15.66 -5.62
C SER A 174 -12.59 16.52 -4.99
N SER A 175 -12.93 17.70 -4.44
CA SER A 175 -12.00 18.55 -3.70
C SER A 175 -11.43 17.85 -2.45
N PHE A 176 -12.28 17.18 -1.67
CA PHE A 176 -11.80 16.39 -0.53
C PHE A 176 -10.92 15.22 -0.95
N ASN A 177 -11.24 14.57 -2.07
CA ASN A 177 -10.41 13.47 -2.59
C ASN A 177 -9.02 13.95 -3.03
N ILE A 178 -8.93 15.09 -3.72
CA ILE A 178 -7.65 15.71 -4.09
C ILE A 178 -6.88 16.14 -2.84
N LEU A 179 -7.56 16.73 -1.86
CA LEU A 179 -6.93 17.13 -0.59
C LEU A 179 -6.36 15.93 0.18
N ASN A 180 -7.09 14.81 0.20
CA ASN A 180 -6.60 13.56 0.78
C ASN A 180 -5.35 13.05 0.05
N ASP A 181 -5.32 13.13 -1.29
CA ASP A 181 -4.15 12.73 -2.06
C ASP A 181 -2.94 13.63 -1.79
N LEU A 182 -3.16 14.94 -1.63
CA LEU A 182 -2.10 15.87 -1.20
C LEU A 182 -1.58 15.58 0.20
N PHE A 183 -2.44 15.15 1.14
CA PHE A 183 -2.00 14.71 2.46
C PHE A 183 -1.21 13.40 2.42
N LEU A 184 -1.62 12.44 1.58
CA LEU A 184 -0.85 11.22 1.33
C LEU A 184 0.55 11.53 0.77
N LEU A 185 0.67 12.58 -0.05
CA LEU A 185 1.94 13.03 -0.61
C LEU A 185 2.79 13.78 0.41
N SER A 186 2.21 14.79 1.06
CA SER A 186 2.95 15.78 1.85
C SER A 186 3.40 15.27 3.21
N ILE A 187 2.56 14.51 3.93
CA ILE A 187 2.87 14.06 5.29
C ILE A 187 4.13 13.19 5.37
N PRO A 188 4.33 12.18 4.50
CA PRO A 188 5.51 11.34 4.64
C PRO A 188 6.83 12.03 4.27
N ILE A 189 6.83 13.00 3.34
CA ILE A 189 8.07 13.57 2.77
C ILE A 189 9.02 14.18 3.83
N PRO A 190 8.57 15.07 4.73
CA PRO A 190 9.45 15.70 5.71
C PRO A 190 10.11 14.71 6.67
N PHE A 191 9.42 13.60 7.00
CA PHE A 191 9.98 12.57 7.87
C PHE A 191 11.12 11.81 7.19
N LEU A 192 11.18 11.79 5.85
CA LEU A 192 12.25 11.11 5.11
C LEU A 192 13.49 11.94 4.89
N VAL A 193 13.31 13.23 4.63
CA VAL A 193 14.46 14.11 4.40
C VAL A 193 15.34 14.17 5.65
N LYS A 194 14.75 13.98 6.84
CA LYS A 194 15.44 14.03 8.13
C LYS A 194 15.98 12.68 8.61
N LEU A 195 15.60 11.55 8.00
CA LEU A 195 15.91 10.22 8.53
C LEU A 195 16.68 9.39 7.50
N GLN A 196 17.87 8.91 7.88
CA GLN A 196 18.71 8.03 7.04
C GLN A 196 18.07 6.64 6.93
N LEU A 197 17.08 6.51 6.05
CA LEU A 197 16.31 5.28 5.93
C LEU A 197 17.03 4.21 5.11
N PRO A 198 16.86 2.92 5.46
CA PRO A 198 17.33 1.83 4.63
C PRO A 198 16.62 1.85 3.27
N LYS A 199 17.31 1.40 2.20
CA LYS A 199 16.82 1.44 0.81
C LYS A 199 15.42 0.87 0.62
N LYS A 200 15.00 -0.10 1.43
CA LYS A 200 13.67 -0.73 1.39
C LYS A 200 12.55 0.26 1.72
N GLU A 201 12.72 1.07 2.76
CA GLU A 201 11.71 2.03 3.19
C GLU A 201 11.60 3.19 2.21
N ARG A 202 12.74 3.62 1.64
CA ARG A 202 12.79 4.64 0.58
C ARG A 202 11.99 4.23 -0.66
N ILE A 203 12.05 2.95 -1.07
CA ILE A 203 11.31 2.49 -2.26
C ILE A 203 9.81 2.48 -2.01
N VAL A 204 9.35 1.95 -0.87
CA VAL A 204 7.92 1.93 -0.57
C VAL A 204 7.37 3.35 -0.55
N LEU A 205 8.10 4.27 0.06
CA LEU A 205 7.60 5.62 0.15
C LEU A 205 7.67 6.41 -1.14
N GLY A 206 8.67 6.12 -1.97
CA GLY A 206 8.68 6.54 -3.38
C GLY A 206 7.44 6.04 -4.12
N SER A 207 7.01 4.79 -3.89
CA SER A 207 5.80 4.27 -4.53
C SER A 207 4.51 4.88 -3.97
N VAL A 208 4.44 5.22 -2.69
CA VAL A 208 3.29 5.96 -2.11
C VAL A 208 3.22 7.36 -2.72
N PHE A 209 4.36 8.03 -2.85
CA PHE A 209 4.45 9.33 -3.52
C PHE A 209 4.02 9.24 -4.99
N ALA A 210 4.54 8.26 -5.74
CA ALA A 210 4.13 8.03 -7.12
C ALA A 210 2.62 7.75 -7.22
N THR A 211 2.07 6.94 -6.31
CA THR A 211 0.64 6.64 -6.28
C THR A 211 -0.19 7.90 -6.06
N GLY A 212 0.12 8.70 -5.03
CA GLY A 212 -0.60 9.94 -4.75
C GLY A 212 -0.50 10.96 -5.89
N ALA A 213 0.64 11.04 -6.56
CA ALA A 213 0.84 11.96 -7.69
C ALA A 213 0.00 11.53 -8.89
N ILE A 214 0.01 10.24 -9.22
CA ILE A 214 -0.79 9.68 -10.31
C ILE A 214 -2.28 9.86 -10.02
N THR A 215 -2.76 9.53 -8.82
CA THR A 215 -4.19 9.69 -8.48
C THR A 215 -4.63 11.14 -8.48
N THR A 216 -3.76 12.07 -8.03
CA THR A 216 -4.04 13.51 -8.10
C THR A 216 -4.19 13.99 -9.55
N ILE A 217 -3.29 13.57 -10.45
CA ILE A 217 -3.36 13.95 -11.88
C ILE A 217 -4.64 13.39 -12.51
N VAL A 218 -4.95 12.11 -12.27
CA VAL A 218 -6.17 11.48 -12.79
C VAL A 218 -7.42 12.15 -12.23
N SER A 219 -7.44 12.50 -10.93
CA SER A 219 -8.51 13.27 -10.28
C SER A 219 -8.73 14.63 -10.93
N MET A 220 -7.66 15.36 -11.28
CA MET A 220 -7.77 16.65 -11.97
C MET A 220 -8.40 16.49 -13.38
N ILE A 221 -8.01 15.45 -14.11
CA ILE A 221 -8.59 15.18 -15.43
C ILE A 221 -10.07 14.81 -15.30
N ARG A 222 -10.43 13.99 -14.31
CA ARG A 222 -11.82 13.66 -13.97
C ARG A 222 -12.62 14.91 -13.62
N LEU A 223 -12.06 15.83 -12.83
CA LEU A 223 -12.71 17.09 -12.47
C LEU A 223 -12.95 17.97 -13.71
N LYS A 224 -12.02 18.00 -14.66
CA LYS A 224 -12.20 18.67 -15.95
C LYS A 224 -13.32 18.03 -16.77
N ALA A 225 -13.38 16.69 -16.81
CA ALA A 225 -14.47 15.97 -17.48
C ALA A 225 -15.82 16.30 -16.83
N LEU A 226 -15.89 16.33 -15.49
CA LEU A 226 -17.08 16.74 -14.75
C LEU A 226 -17.48 18.19 -15.06
N HIS A 227 -16.53 19.11 -15.13
CA HIS A 227 -16.81 20.50 -15.50
C HIS A 227 -17.37 20.63 -16.91
N THR A 228 -16.81 19.92 -17.88
CA THR A 228 -17.34 19.90 -19.25
C THR A 228 -18.74 19.29 -19.31
N ASN A 229 -19.04 18.31 -18.45
CA ASN A 229 -20.38 17.74 -18.31
C ASN A 229 -21.39 18.76 -17.79
N VAL A 230 -21.06 19.47 -16.71
CA VAL A 230 -21.96 20.43 -16.06
C VAL A 230 -22.18 21.68 -16.92
N SER A 231 -21.14 22.15 -17.61
CA SER A 231 -21.19 23.35 -18.46
C SER A 231 -21.73 23.11 -19.88
N GLY A 232 -21.99 21.84 -20.26
CA GLY A 232 -22.56 21.49 -21.56
C GLY A 232 -24.10 21.54 -21.58
N PRO A 233 -24.74 21.53 -22.77
CA PRO A 233 -26.19 21.39 -22.92
C PRO A 233 -26.72 20.16 -22.17
N ALA A 234 -27.89 20.25 -21.54
CA ALA A 234 -28.49 19.15 -20.76
C ALA A 234 -28.63 17.83 -21.56
N GLU A 235 -28.84 17.92 -22.87
CA GLU A 235 -28.92 16.77 -23.79
C GLU A 235 -27.57 16.03 -23.96
N GLN A 236 -26.45 16.72 -23.71
CA GLN A 236 -25.09 16.17 -23.81
C GLN A 236 -24.56 15.63 -22.47
N GLN A 237 -25.26 15.83 -21.35
CA GLN A 237 -24.79 15.37 -20.02
C GLN A 237 -24.69 13.84 -19.94
N ILE A 238 -25.63 13.11 -20.52
CA ILE A 238 -25.60 11.63 -20.57
C ILE A 238 -24.48 11.15 -21.50
N VAL A 239 -24.21 11.90 -22.56
CA VAL A 239 -23.14 11.63 -23.52
C VAL A 239 -21.79 11.84 -22.82
N ASN A 240 -21.55 12.99 -22.22
CA ASN A 240 -20.29 13.31 -21.54
C ASN A 240 -20.08 12.48 -20.24
N GLY A 241 -21.12 11.84 -19.71
CA GLY A 241 -21.04 10.95 -18.55
C GLY A 241 -20.20 9.68 -18.78
N VAL A 242 -20.07 9.25 -20.05
CA VAL A 242 -19.17 8.15 -20.46
C VAL A 242 -17.72 8.46 -20.08
N ASP A 243 -17.30 9.71 -20.28
CA ASP A 243 -15.94 10.15 -19.98
C ASP A 243 -15.69 10.15 -18.46
N ILE A 244 -16.69 10.55 -17.66
CA ILE A 244 -16.60 10.49 -16.19
C ILE A 244 -16.45 9.05 -15.71
N ALA A 245 -17.24 8.12 -16.26
CA ALA A 245 -17.17 6.70 -15.89
C ALA A 245 -15.81 6.09 -16.24
N LEU A 246 -15.26 6.45 -17.42
CA LEU A 246 -13.93 6.01 -17.87
C LEU A 246 -12.85 6.47 -16.91
N TRP A 247 -12.79 7.78 -16.64
CA TRP A 247 -11.79 8.34 -15.73
C TRP A 247 -11.93 7.79 -14.30
N SER A 248 -13.15 7.57 -13.83
CA SER A 248 -13.41 7.01 -12.49
C SER A 248 -12.93 5.55 -12.38
N GLY A 249 -13.15 4.73 -13.41
CA GLY A 249 -12.69 3.34 -13.46
C GLY A 249 -11.17 3.24 -13.58
N LEU A 250 -10.55 4.10 -14.40
CA LEU A 250 -9.10 4.19 -14.53
C LEU A 250 -8.47 4.59 -13.19
N GLU A 251 -9.01 5.61 -12.53
CA GLU A 251 -8.50 6.13 -11.26
C GLU A 251 -8.41 5.05 -10.17
N ILE A 252 -9.51 4.34 -9.90
CA ILE A 252 -9.56 3.35 -8.82
C ILE A 252 -8.66 2.15 -9.11
N ASN A 253 -8.62 1.67 -10.36
CA ASN A 253 -7.83 0.50 -10.72
C ASN A 253 -6.32 0.82 -10.76
N VAL A 254 -5.94 1.98 -11.30
CA VAL A 254 -4.55 2.46 -11.26
C VAL A 254 -4.09 2.66 -9.82
N ALA A 255 -4.93 3.24 -8.96
CA ALA A 255 -4.61 3.41 -7.54
C ALA A 255 -4.35 2.07 -6.82
N ILE A 256 -5.16 1.04 -7.10
CA ILE A 256 -4.98 -0.32 -6.55
C ILE A 256 -3.67 -0.95 -7.04
N ILE A 257 -3.35 -0.80 -8.33
CA ILE A 257 -2.10 -1.30 -8.93
C ILE A 257 -0.90 -0.62 -8.27
N CYS A 258 -0.88 0.72 -8.29
CA CYS A 258 0.21 1.52 -7.73
C CYS A 258 0.38 1.28 -6.21
N GLY A 259 -0.73 1.21 -5.47
CA GLY A 259 -0.74 0.87 -4.06
C GLY A 259 -0.28 -0.56 -3.74
N SER A 260 -0.19 -1.44 -4.74
CA SER A 260 0.33 -2.81 -4.62
C SER A 260 1.83 -2.94 -4.93
N VAL A 261 2.42 -1.97 -5.62
CA VAL A 261 3.87 -1.92 -5.94
C VAL A 261 4.78 -2.14 -4.73
N PRO A 262 4.55 -1.53 -3.55
CA PRO A 262 5.37 -1.79 -2.35
C PRO A 262 5.50 -3.27 -2.00
N ALA A 263 4.38 -4.00 -2.05
CA ALA A 263 4.33 -5.42 -1.70
C ALA A 263 5.04 -6.26 -2.76
N LEU A 264 4.86 -5.92 -4.03
CA LEU A 264 5.48 -6.62 -5.16
C LEU A 264 7.00 -6.47 -5.19
N ASN A 265 7.55 -5.33 -4.75
CA ASN A 265 9.00 -5.15 -4.67
C ASN A 265 9.68 -6.20 -3.77
N ALA A 266 9.02 -6.65 -2.71
CA ALA A 266 9.54 -7.72 -1.85
C ALA A 266 9.66 -9.06 -2.61
N LEU A 267 8.76 -9.32 -3.56
CA LEU A 267 8.82 -10.49 -4.44
C LEU A 267 9.97 -10.36 -5.45
N PHE A 268 10.12 -9.21 -6.12
CA PHE A 268 11.20 -8.98 -7.07
C PHE A 268 12.58 -9.12 -6.43
N LEU A 269 12.78 -8.57 -5.23
CA LEU A 269 14.04 -8.71 -4.49
C LEU A 269 14.36 -10.17 -4.12
N LYS A 270 13.36 -11.01 -3.83
CA LYS A 270 13.59 -12.42 -3.50
C LYS A 270 13.86 -13.26 -4.73
N ILE A 271 13.14 -13.02 -5.83
CA ILE A 271 13.39 -13.68 -7.12
C ILE A 271 14.79 -13.35 -7.62
N TYR A 272 15.17 -12.07 -7.64
CA TYR A 272 16.49 -11.62 -8.08
C TYR A 272 17.64 -12.16 -7.21
N ARG A 273 17.42 -12.28 -5.89
CA ARG A 273 18.40 -12.90 -4.99
C ARG A 273 18.47 -14.42 -5.14
N GLY A 274 17.34 -15.07 -5.41
CA GLY A 274 17.29 -16.52 -5.67
C GLY A 274 17.95 -16.92 -6.98
N THR A 275 17.95 -16.04 -8.00
CA THR A 275 18.68 -16.26 -9.26
C THR A 275 20.18 -15.95 -9.16
N GLN A 276 20.64 -15.11 -8.23
CA GLN A 276 22.07 -14.87 -8.00
C GLN A 276 22.78 -15.97 -7.21
N THR A 277 22.07 -16.84 -6.50
CA THR A 277 22.65 -18.03 -5.83
C THR A 277 22.89 -19.23 -6.76
N GLY A 278 22.79 -19.04 -8.09
CA GLY A 278 22.92 -20.09 -9.11
C GLY A 278 24.03 -19.88 -10.15
N SER A 279 25.04 -19.04 -9.89
CA SER A 279 26.22 -18.92 -10.77
C SER A 279 27.50 -18.70 -9.97
N SER A 280 28.06 -19.80 -9.49
CA SER A 280 29.50 -19.93 -9.24
C SER A 280 30.00 -21.20 -9.91
N SER A 281 30.00 -21.19 -11.24
CA SER A 281 30.68 -22.19 -12.06
C SER A 281 32.16 -21.83 -12.15
N GLY A 282 32.97 -22.57 -11.41
CA GLY A 282 34.35 -22.95 -11.73
C GLY A 282 35.41 -21.85 -11.87
N TYR A 283 36.24 -21.67 -10.83
CA TYR A 283 37.65 -21.29 -11.01
C TYR A 283 38.53 -21.88 -9.91
N GLY A 284 39.51 -22.69 -10.32
CA GLY A 284 40.85 -22.76 -9.70
C GLY A 284 41.02 -23.65 -8.47
N TYR A 285 41.30 -24.93 -8.68
CA TYR A 285 41.98 -25.78 -7.70
C TYR A 285 43.43 -25.29 -7.54
N GLY A 286 43.66 -24.32 -6.66
CA GLY A 286 44.96 -23.79 -6.29
C GLY A 286 45.42 -24.34 -4.94
N LYS A 287 46.41 -25.23 -4.95
CA LYS A 287 47.21 -25.66 -3.80
C LYS A 287 47.52 -24.50 -2.84
N SER A 288 47.19 -24.63 -1.55
CA SER A 288 48.16 -24.29 -0.49
C SER A 288 47.75 -24.79 0.90
N ARG A 289 48.74 -25.39 1.56
CA ARG A 289 48.97 -25.54 3.01
C ARG A 289 47.96 -26.31 3.86
N LYS A 290 48.40 -27.52 4.24
CA LYS A 290 48.06 -28.21 5.48
C LYS A 290 47.97 -27.22 6.64
N SER A 291 46.76 -26.97 7.12
CA SER A 291 46.49 -26.48 8.47
C SER A 291 46.11 -27.69 9.31
N ASN A 292 46.83 -27.90 10.41
CA ASN A 292 46.64 -29.04 11.29
C ASN A 292 45.26 -28.97 11.95
N HIS A 293 44.42 -29.96 11.65
CA HIS A 293 43.18 -30.23 12.38
C HIS A 293 43.57 -30.87 13.72
N THR A 294 43.64 -30.07 14.79
CA THR A 294 43.69 -30.64 16.15
C THR A 294 42.26 -30.95 16.55
N GLN A 295 41.92 -32.24 16.55
CA GLN A 295 40.70 -32.79 17.14
C GLN A 295 40.70 -32.48 18.65
N LEU A 296 39.73 -31.70 19.13
CA LEU A 296 39.51 -31.49 20.57
C LEU A 296 38.87 -32.76 21.15
N ARG A 297 39.73 -33.58 21.76
CA ARG A 297 39.36 -34.76 22.55
C ARG A 297 38.89 -34.26 23.91
N SER A 298 37.63 -34.51 24.27
CA SER A 298 37.11 -34.26 25.62
C SER A 298 37.82 -35.19 26.60
N LEU A 299 38.70 -34.63 27.42
CA LEU A 299 39.16 -35.29 28.64
C LEU A 299 38.25 -34.80 29.76
N THR A 300 37.19 -35.55 30.01
CA THR A 300 36.52 -35.57 31.31
C THR A 300 37.47 -36.20 32.30
N ASP A 301 37.96 -35.41 33.25
CA ASP A 301 38.37 -35.95 34.53
C ASP A 301 37.73 -35.12 35.66
N ASN A 302 37.16 -35.85 36.61
CA ASN A 302 36.40 -35.34 37.74
C ASN A 302 37.33 -34.57 38.68
N THR A 303 37.00 -33.32 39.01
CA THR A 303 37.00 -32.79 40.39
C THR A 303 36.55 -31.31 40.43
N ASP A 304 35.60 -31.05 41.33
CA ASP A 304 35.23 -29.77 41.93
C ASP A 304 34.69 -28.63 41.04
N ASN A 305 33.39 -28.78 40.73
CA ASN A 305 32.32 -27.80 40.85
C ASN A 305 32.71 -26.30 40.93
N THR A 306 33.10 -25.72 39.79
CA THR A 306 32.72 -24.36 39.40
C THR A 306 32.70 -24.32 37.87
N ASP A 307 31.50 -24.22 37.29
CA ASP A 307 31.32 -24.10 35.84
C ASP A 307 32.04 -22.86 35.31
N ARG A 308 33.25 -23.04 34.79
CA ARG A 308 34.00 -22.02 34.06
C ARG A 308 33.98 -22.37 32.59
N MET A 309 33.12 -21.70 31.83
CA MET A 309 33.16 -21.70 30.36
C MET A 309 34.31 -20.82 29.88
N GLU A 310 35.33 -21.41 29.25
CA GLU A 310 36.40 -20.69 28.57
C GLU A 310 36.04 -20.53 27.08
N ILE A 311 35.86 -19.28 26.62
CA ILE A 311 35.50 -18.95 25.25
C ILE A 311 36.69 -18.22 24.59
N THR A 312 37.37 -18.89 23.67
CA THR A 312 38.45 -18.29 22.88
C THR A 312 37.89 -17.74 21.57
N ILE A 313 37.85 -16.42 21.41
CA ILE A 313 37.29 -15.75 20.23
C ILE A 313 38.40 -15.47 19.23
N GLN A 314 38.28 -16.02 18.02
CA GLN A 314 39.20 -15.77 16.91
C GLN A 314 38.45 -14.96 15.84
N LYS A 315 38.55 -13.62 15.91
CA LYS A 315 37.98 -12.53 15.08
C LYS A 315 36.82 -11.74 15.68
N ASP A 316 36.83 -10.45 15.35
CA ASP A 316 35.89 -9.39 15.74
C ASP A 316 34.42 -9.85 15.64
N THR A 317 33.85 -10.22 16.79
CA THR A 317 32.44 -10.55 16.92
C THR A 317 31.93 -9.91 18.21
N GLU A 318 30.85 -9.13 18.15
CA GLU A 318 30.19 -8.61 19.34
C GLU A 318 29.48 -9.77 20.07
N LEU A 319 29.88 -10.04 21.31
CA LEU A 319 29.29 -11.06 22.16
C LEU A 319 28.30 -10.41 23.12
N THR A 320 27.02 -10.77 23.00
CA THR A 320 25.95 -10.36 23.92
C THR A 320 25.53 -11.58 24.74
N VAL A 321 25.87 -11.59 26.02
CA VAL A 321 25.47 -12.64 26.97
C VAL A 321 24.17 -12.20 27.65
N TYR A 322 23.15 -13.05 27.62
CA TYR A 322 21.92 -12.88 28.37
C TYR A 322 21.83 -14.01 29.40
N ASP A 323 21.84 -13.68 30.68
CA ASP A 323 21.42 -14.61 31.72
C ASP A 323 19.98 -14.27 32.15
N ARG A 324 19.14 -15.29 32.34
CA ARG A 324 17.69 -15.12 32.54
C ARG A 324 17.26 -15.37 33.99
N GLU A 325 18.14 -15.81 34.87
CA GLU A 325 17.79 -16.12 36.27
C GLU A 325 18.96 -15.80 37.21
N LEU A 326 18.94 -14.65 37.89
CA LEU A 326 19.34 -14.47 39.30
C LEU A 326 19.40 -12.99 39.69
N GLN A 327 18.57 -12.64 40.67
CA GLN A 327 18.64 -11.41 41.46
C GLN A 327 19.84 -11.55 42.43
N ASP A 328 20.66 -10.50 42.52
CA ASP A 328 21.74 -10.32 43.51
C ASP A 328 23.11 -11.01 43.30
N SER A 329 23.73 -10.86 42.12
CA SER A 329 25.18 -11.10 41.98
C SER A 329 25.84 -10.14 40.99
N GLN A 330 26.96 -9.53 41.39
CA GLN A 330 27.80 -8.73 40.50
C GLN A 330 28.54 -9.64 39.51
N ILE A 331 28.39 -9.37 38.21
CA ILE A 331 29.18 -10.03 37.16
C ILE A 331 30.59 -9.42 37.17
N ASN A 332 31.54 -10.10 37.81
CA ASN A 332 32.96 -9.71 37.75
C ASN A 332 33.64 -10.40 36.57
N LEU A 333 33.89 -9.63 35.50
CA LEU A 333 34.70 -10.04 34.36
C LEU A 333 36.17 -9.69 34.63
N ILE A 334 37.00 -10.71 34.85
CA ILE A 334 38.46 -10.54 34.99
C ILE A 334 39.08 -10.70 33.60
N GLY A 335 39.40 -9.59 32.95
CA GLY A 335 40.19 -9.61 31.72
C GLY A 335 41.68 -9.69 32.03
N GLN A 336 42.36 -10.76 31.60
CA GLN A 336 43.83 -10.75 31.56
C GLN A 336 44.29 -10.05 30.29
N ASN A 337 45.16 -9.05 30.50
CA ASN A 337 45.95 -8.31 29.51
C ASN A 337 45.15 -7.44 28.51
N GLY A 338 45.02 -6.15 28.85
CA GLY A 338 44.96 -5.07 27.85
C GLY A 338 43.60 -4.58 27.36
N PHE A 339 42.50 -4.80 28.07
CA PHE A 339 41.17 -4.32 27.67
C PHE A 339 40.81 -2.99 28.35
N SER A 340 40.65 -1.93 27.55
CA SER A 340 40.31 -0.58 28.00
C SER A 340 38.85 -0.23 27.71
N LYS A 341 38.15 0.16 28.79
CA LYS A 341 36.81 0.75 28.95
C LYS A 341 35.63 -0.22 29.11
N TYR A 342 35.18 -0.29 30.36
CA TYR A 342 33.87 -0.77 30.77
C TYR A 342 32.92 0.43 30.91
N ASN A 343 31.72 0.34 30.35
CA ASN A 343 30.62 1.25 30.70
C ASN A 343 29.43 0.42 31.15
N THR A 344 29.15 0.46 32.44
CA THR A 344 28.00 -0.20 33.07
C THR A 344 26.91 0.84 33.31
N ASN A 345 25.80 0.75 32.58
CA ASN A 345 24.59 1.52 32.88
C ASN A 345 23.41 0.54 32.93
N GLY A 346 22.97 0.18 34.14
CA GLY A 346 21.91 -0.81 34.34
C GLY A 346 22.26 -2.20 33.81
N ASN A 347 21.28 -3.09 33.66
CA ASN A 347 21.40 -4.53 33.36
C ASN A 347 22.08 -4.92 32.02
N HIS A 348 22.95 -4.08 31.47
CA HIS A 348 23.68 -4.30 30.22
C HIS A 348 25.16 -3.92 30.36
N ALA A 349 26.04 -4.82 29.93
CA ALA A 349 27.46 -4.56 29.74
C ALA A 349 27.80 -4.67 28.24
N ASN A 350 28.27 -3.59 27.63
CA ASN A 350 28.78 -3.58 26.26
C ASN A 350 30.31 -3.55 26.28
N ILE A 351 30.95 -4.45 25.53
CA ILE A 351 32.40 -4.50 25.36
C ILE A 351 32.71 -4.14 23.91
N SER A 352 33.41 -3.02 23.69
CA SER A 352 33.92 -2.62 22.37
C SER A 352 35.44 -2.77 22.35
N VAL A 353 35.96 -3.55 21.40
CA VAL A 353 37.41 -3.74 21.21
C VAL A 353 37.85 -2.86 20.04
N THR A 354 38.62 -1.81 20.31
CA THR A 354 39.27 -0.98 19.28
C THR A 354 40.77 -1.23 19.29
N HIS A 355 41.31 -1.87 18.27
CA HIS A 355 42.76 -1.86 18.02
C HIS A 355 43.15 -0.55 17.31
N SER A 356 43.89 0.32 17.99
CA SER A 356 44.60 1.44 17.37
C SER A 356 45.85 0.92 16.66
N VAL A 357 45.94 1.08 15.35
CA VAL A 357 47.16 0.82 14.58
C VAL A 357 48.06 2.05 14.66
N SER A 358 49.16 1.96 15.40
CA SER A 358 50.25 2.93 15.32
C SER A 358 51.29 2.44 14.31
N ILE A 359 51.51 3.20 13.24
CA ILE A 359 52.61 2.99 12.30
C ILE A 359 53.81 3.79 12.80
N SER A 360 54.92 3.12 13.10
CA SER A 360 56.24 3.75 13.23
C SER A 360 57.12 3.26 12.09
N THR A 361 57.78 4.24 11.44
CA THR A 361 58.57 4.22 10.19
C THR A 361 59.37 2.97 9.88
#